data_AF-A0A1W1B8V5-F1
#
_entry.id   AF-A0A1W1B8V5-F1
#
_cell.length_a   1.000
_cell.length_b   1.000
_cell.length_c   1.000
_cell.angle_alpha   90.00
_cell.angle_beta   90.00
_cell.angle_gamma   90.00
#
_symmetry.space_group_name_H-M   'P 1'
#
loop_
_entity.id
_entity.type
_entity.pdbx_description
1 polymer ?
#
loop_
_entity_poly.entity_id
_entity_poly.type
_entity_poly.pdbx_seq_one_letter_code
_entity_poly.pdbx_strand_id
1 'polypeptide(L)' 'MNTQKLTIHLNQQKTQKVGTLAQKNNKIYFKYNKKFLKTGIKLSLYNLENIYTQSC' A
#
# COMPACT_ATOMS: atom_id res chain seq x y z
N MET A 1 6.51 -9.70 18.54
CA MET A 1 5.44 -8.93 17.85
C MET A 1 5.27 -9.45 16.44
N ASN A 2 4.07 -9.95 16.09
CA ASN A 2 3.80 -10.56 14.79
C ASN A 2 3.53 -9.45 13.74
N THR A 3 4.25 -9.43 12.63
CA THR A 3 4.02 -8.44 11.56
C THR A 3 2.93 -8.97 10.63
N GLN A 4 1.75 -8.36 10.63
CA GLN A 4 0.71 -8.70 9.66
C GLN A 4 1.01 -8.03 8.32
N LYS A 5 0.94 -8.82 7.23
CA LYS A 5 1.19 -8.35 5.86
C LYS A 5 -0.04 -8.65 5.01
N LEU A 6 -0.52 -7.63 4.29
CA LEU A 6 -1.62 -7.73 3.34
C LEU A 6 -1.08 -7.42 1.94
N THR A 7 -1.37 -8.29 0.97
CA THR A 7 -1.04 -8.01 -0.43
C THR A 7 -2.22 -7.33 -1.11
N ILE A 8 -1.99 -6.16 -1.69
CA ILE A 8 -3.03 -5.37 -2.34
C ILE A 8 -2.99 -5.64 -3.84
N HIS A 9 -4.15 -5.94 -4.40
CA HIS A 9 -4.37 -6.14 -5.83
C HIS A 9 -5.39 -5.14 -6.35
N LEU A 10 -5.18 -4.65 -7.58
CA LEU A 10 -6.14 -3.83 -8.30
C LEU A 10 -6.76 -4.70 -9.39
N ASN A 11 -8.09 -4.81 -9.36
CA ASN A 11 -8.85 -5.49 -10.39
C ASN A 11 -9.42 -4.44 -11.36
N GLN A 12 -8.99 -4.52 -12.62
CA GLN A 12 -9.47 -3.70 -13.74
C GLN A 12 -9.80 -4.67 -14.89
N GLN A 13 -9.13 -4.52 -16.04
CA GLN A 13 -9.19 -5.51 -17.14
C GLN A 13 -8.38 -6.79 -16.81
N LYS A 14 -7.34 -6.65 -15.99
CA LYS A 14 -6.53 -7.76 -15.46
C LYS A 14 -6.14 -7.47 -14.02
N THR A 15 -6.28 -8.46 -13.15
CA THR A 15 -5.80 -8.36 -11.77
C THR A 15 -4.28 -8.17 -11.76
N GLN A 16 -3.83 -7.10 -11.13
CA GLN A 16 -2.41 -6.80 -10.96
C GLN A 16 -2.08 -6.48 -9.51
N LYS A 17 -0.90 -6.91 -9.07
CA LYS A 17 -0.41 -6.63 -7.72
C LYS A 17 0.05 -5.17 -7.63
N VAL A 18 -0.58 -4.42 -6.74
CA VAL A 18 -0.26 -3.01 -6.50
C VAL A 18 0.88 -2.87 -5.51
N GLY A 19 0.88 -3.66 -4.43
CA GLY A 19 1.86 -3.52 -3.36
C GLY A 19 1.59 -4.42 -2.17
N THR A 20 2.28 -4.13 -1.08
CA THR A 20 2.10 -4.82 0.20
C THR A 20 1.94 -3.78 1.31
N LEU A 21 0.88 -3.92 2.09
CA LEU A 21 0.66 -3.22 3.33
C LEU A 21 1.19 -4.07 4.48
N ALA A 22 1.88 -3.45 5.44
CA ALA A 22 2.36 -4.11 6.63
C ALA A 22 2.04 -3.26 7.87
N GLN A 23 1.62 -3.91 8.94
CA GLN A 23 1.42 -3.25 10.24
C GLN A 23 2.52 -3.69 11.20
N LYS A 24 3.22 -2.71 11.79
CA LYS A 24 4.25 -2.93 12.80
C LYS A 24 4.22 -1.79 13.82
N ASN A 25 4.17 -2.13 15.11
CA ASN A 25 4.17 -1.16 16.22
C ASN A 25 3.09 -0.08 16.06
N ASN A 26 1.85 -0.49 15.74
CA ASN A 26 0.71 0.38 15.43
C ASN A 26 0.92 1.37 14.27
N LYS A 27 1.99 1.21 13.49
CA LYS A 27 2.25 1.98 12.27
C LYS A 27 1.95 1.14 11.04
N ILE A 28 1.33 1.77 10.05
CA ILE A 28 1.01 1.18 8.76
C ILE A 28 2.09 1.60 7.76
N TYR A 29 2.64 0.62 7.05
CA TYR A 29 3.63 0.82 6.00
C TYR A 29 3.07 0.28 4.70
N PHE A 30 3.21 1.04 3.62
CA PHE A 30 2.83 0.59 2.29
C PHE A 30 4.04 0.61 1.36
N LYS A 31 4.26 -0.50 0.65
CA LYS A 31 5.31 -0.60 -0.37
C LYS A 31 4.69 -0.95 -1.72
N TYR A 32 4.84 -0.03 -2.67
CA TYR A 32 4.43 -0.27 -4.05
C TYR A 32 5.23 -1.40 -4.70
N ASN A 33 4.55 -2.14 -5.57
CA ASN A 33 5.17 -3.07 -6.49
C ASN A 33 5.89 -2.29 -7.60
N LYS A 34 7.15 -2.62 -7.88
CA LYS A 34 7.95 -1.93 -8.90
C LYS A 34 7.35 -2.00 -10.31
N LYS A 35 6.66 -3.09 -10.68
CA LYS A 35 5.98 -3.21 -11.97
C LYS A 35 4.74 -2.30 -12.01
N PHE A 36 4.00 -2.22 -10.91
CA PHE A 36 2.83 -1.34 -10.81
C PHE A 36 3.20 0.14 -10.90
N LEU A 37 4.32 0.57 -10.31
CA LEU A 37 4.78 1.97 -10.42
C LEU A 37 4.97 2.44 -11.87
N LYS A 38 5.30 1.52 -12.79
CA LYS A 38 5.46 1.83 -14.22
C LYS A 38 4.14 2.18 -14.92
N THR A 39 2.99 1.86 -14.31
CA THR A 39 1.67 2.18 -14.87
C THR A 39 1.31 3.67 -14.75
N GLY A 40 2.01 4.43 -13.91
CA GLY A 40 1.67 5.82 -13.61
C GLY A 40 0.45 6.01 -12.71
N ILE A 41 -0.27 4.94 -12.37
CA ILE A 41 -1.44 4.98 -11.48
C ILE A 41 -0.95 5.14 -10.03
N LYS A 42 -1.49 6.15 -9.34
CA LYS A 42 -1.29 6.36 -7.90
C LYS A 42 -2.55 5.93 -7.15
N LEU A 43 -2.40 5.23 -6.03
CA LEU A 43 -3.54 4.83 -5.17
C LEU A 43 -4.24 6.04 -4.54
N SER A 44 -3.53 7.14 -4.37
CA SER A 44 -4.04 8.38 -3.81
C SER A 44 -3.39 9.57 -4.52
N LEU A 45 -4.13 10.68 -4.55
CA LEU A 45 -3.63 11.98 -5.02
C LEU A 45 -2.54 12.55 -4.09
N TYR A 46 -2.60 12.20 -2.80
CA TYR A 46 -1.64 12.62 -1.79
C TYR A 46 -0.57 11.53 -1.56
N ASN A 47 0.71 11.90 -1.49
CA ASN A 47 1.78 10.95 -1.18
C ASN A 47 1.53 10.29 0.19
N LEU A 48 1.25 8.98 0.21
CA LEU A 48 0.97 8.18 1.41
C LEU A 48 2.24 7.90 2.25
N GLU A 49 3.35 8.62 2.01
CA GLU A 49 4.61 8.37 2.72
C GLU A 49 4.52 8.69 4.22
N ASN A 50 3.49 9.43 4.66
CA ASN A 50 3.23 9.70 6.08
C ASN A 50 1.73 9.66 6.41
N ILE A 51 1.13 8.46 6.48
CA ILE A 51 -0.15 8.31 7.17
C ILE A 51 0.17 8.19 8.67
N TYR A 52 0.27 9.34 9.35
CA TYR A 52 0.09 9.36 10.80
C TYR A 52 -1.38 9.01 11.04
N THR A 53 -1.63 7.86 11.68
CA THR A 53 -2.96 7.55 12.21
C THR A 53 -3.30 8.65 13.21
N GLN A 54 -4.21 9.55 12.86
CA GLN A 54 -4.94 10.31 13.86
C GLN A 54 -5.75 9.28 14.65
N SER A 55 -5.27 8.98 15.86
CA SER A 55 -6.09 8.36 16.87
C SER A 55 -7.15 9.39 17.28
N CYS A 56 -8.42 9.12 16.97
CA CYS A 56 -9.54 9.75 17.66
C CYS A 56 -9.71 9.10 19.04
#